data_AF-A0A327QAW0-F1
#
_entry.id   AF-A0A327QAW0-F1
#
_cell.length_a   1.000
_cell.length_b   1.000
_cell.length_c   1.000
_cell.angle_alpha   90.00
_cell.angle_beta   90.00
_cell.angle_gamma   90.00
#
_symmetry.space_group_name_H-M   'P 1'
#
loop_
_entity.id
_entity.type
_entity.pdbx_description
1 polymer ?
#
loop_
_entity_poly.entity_id
_entity_poly.type
_entity_poly.pdbx_seq_one_letter_code
_entity_poly.pdbx_strand_id
1 'polypeptide(L)'
;MNKKTAYILLAVLGVLFACVVILSYSGKSKKNNAGDFLPSGISFNYKDKRAYGSYVAFNLLKQYFREESPTIVKRSIEKQMNLTPETERNCLYLVVAKTFYGTKTDATYLSTYVSLGNTAFIAATDPGARLAQEFGFDYRSAILDLGMRDTSQGFVNENLQPNFFHYDGYVSRGYFSKLDSSVTTIIGTNSEGRPNFIRMARGNGYIYISLNPVVFSNYFLLHGNNHQALAYMMASISGNTRKIYWDEYYKYKTSADSESEFSPWQVLMKHSTFRWALWLLIALLVAFVIFEGKRRQRIIPVVAPNNNSSLDFANTLGKLYYSHHNNANLARKMCVHFLEFVRSKYFISTQKLDEEFVRTLSRKSNYALADTDALVALVKDLRHCEQLSDTLLAHFYNLTFEFYQNAQ
;
A
#
# COMPACT_ATOMS: atom_id res chain seq x y z
N MET A 1 1.82 -31.04 -14.38
CA MET A 1 0.92 -31.23 -13.21
C MET A 1 -0.04 -32.33 -13.57
N ASN A 2 -0.13 -33.41 -12.76
CA ASN A 2 -1.01 -34.53 -13.09
C ASN A 2 -2.46 -34.06 -13.11
N LYS A 3 -3.28 -34.48 -14.10
CA LYS A 3 -4.67 -34.00 -14.23
C LYS A 3 -5.45 -34.13 -12.92
N LYS A 4 -5.21 -35.20 -12.16
CA LYS A 4 -5.78 -35.44 -10.83
C LYS A 4 -5.46 -34.34 -9.80
N THR A 5 -4.23 -33.82 -9.77
CA THR A 5 -3.88 -32.76 -8.81
C THR A 5 -4.47 -31.41 -9.18
N ALA A 6 -4.72 -31.15 -10.47
CA ALA A 6 -5.44 -29.95 -10.91
C ALA A 6 -6.93 -29.99 -10.52
N TYR A 7 -7.59 -31.16 -10.66
CA TYR A 7 -8.99 -31.31 -10.27
C TYR A 7 -9.20 -31.21 -8.76
N ILE A 8 -8.29 -31.75 -7.95
CA ILE A 8 -8.35 -31.63 -6.49
C ILE A 8 -8.23 -30.15 -6.06
N LEU A 9 -7.34 -29.39 -6.69
CA LEU A 9 -7.16 -27.96 -6.39
C LEU A 9 -8.37 -27.11 -6.81
N LEU A 10 -8.98 -27.41 -7.95
CA LEU A 10 -10.23 -26.78 -8.40
C LEU A 10 -11.40 -27.08 -7.45
N ALA A 11 -11.50 -28.32 -6.96
CA ALA A 11 -12.51 -28.69 -5.98
C ALA A 11 -12.32 -27.94 -4.65
N VAL A 12 -11.08 -27.83 -4.16
CA VAL A 12 -10.77 -27.09 -2.93
C VAL A 12 -11.07 -25.58 -3.07
N LEU A 13 -10.73 -24.97 -4.22
CA LEU A 13 -11.08 -23.58 -4.53
C LEU A 13 -12.60 -23.36 -4.62
N GLY A 14 -13.33 -24.31 -5.21
CA GLY A 14 -14.80 -24.28 -5.28
C GLY A 14 -15.44 -24.34 -3.90
N VAL A 15 -14.94 -25.20 -3.01
CA VAL A 15 -15.42 -25.29 -1.62
C VAL A 15 -15.09 -24.04 -0.81
N LEU A 16 -13.90 -23.48 -0.96
CA LEU A 16 -13.53 -22.20 -0.33
C LEU A 16 -14.42 -21.05 -0.82
N PHE A 17 -14.69 -20.98 -2.12
CA PHE A 17 -15.59 -19.98 -2.69
C PHE A 17 -17.03 -20.14 -2.16
N ALA A 18 -17.54 -21.37 -2.11
CA ALA A 18 -18.85 -21.65 -1.53
C ALA A 18 -18.91 -21.27 -0.04
N CYS A 19 -17.88 -21.57 0.75
CA CYS A 19 -17.79 -21.14 2.15
C CYS A 19 -17.78 -19.62 2.30
N VAL A 20 -17.04 -18.89 1.45
CA VAL A 20 -17.04 -17.41 1.47
C VAL A 20 -18.41 -16.85 1.09
N VAL A 21 -19.10 -17.42 0.10
CA VAL A 21 -20.46 -17.01 -0.28
C VAL A 21 -21.45 -17.29 0.85
N ILE A 22 -21.37 -18.47 1.49
CA ILE A 22 -22.23 -18.84 2.62
C ILE A 22 -21.97 -17.92 3.82
N LEU A 23 -20.71 -17.61 4.14
CA LEU A 23 -20.35 -16.66 5.21
C LEU A 23 -20.78 -15.22 4.88
N SER A 24 -20.75 -14.83 3.61
CA SER A 24 -21.22 -13.52 3.16
C SER A 24 -22.74 -13.39 3.20
N TYR A 25 -23.47 -14.50 2.99
CA TYR A 25 -24.92 -14.55 3.12
C TYR A 25 -25.39 -14.71 4.56
N SER A 26 -24.68 -15.47 5.40
CA SER A 26 -24.99 -15.62 6.83
C SER A 26 -24.72 -14.33 7.62
N GLY A 27 -23.84 -13.45 7.11
CA GLY A 27 -23.62 -12.11 7.63
C GLY A 27 -24.70 -11.08 7.29
N LYS A 28 -25.65 -11.39 6.39
CA LYS A 28 -26.82 -10.52 6.13
C LYS A 28 -27.94 -10.82 7.12
N SER A 29 -27.66 -10.58 8.40
CA SER A 29 -28.74 -10.37 9.36
C SER A 29 -29.58 -9.17 8.89
N LYS A 30 -30.90 -9.32 8.87
CA LYS A 30 -31.88 -8.24 8.62
C LYS A 30 -31.38 -6.98 9.34
N LYS A 31 -31.29 -5.87 8.61
CA LYS A 31 -30.97 -4.53 9.15
C LYS A 31 -32.08 -4.14 10.13
N ASN A 32 -32.00 -4.65 11.36
CA ASN A 32 -32.84 -4.19 12.45
C ASN A 32 -32.29 -2.81 12.82
N ASN A 33 -33.11 -1.77 12.65
CA ASN A 33 -32.78 -0.38 13.00
C ASN A 33 -32.39 -0.21 14.49
N ALA A 34 -32.58 -1.25 15.31
CA ALA A 34 -32.07 -1.33 16.69
C ALA A 34 -30.54 -1.12 16.78
N GLY A 35 -29.77 -1.46 15.73
CA GLY A 35 -28.32 -1.24 15.68
C GLY A 35 -27.90 0.23 15.67
N ASP A 36 -28.77 1.13 15.17
CA ASP A 36 -28.49 2.57 15.10
C ASP A 36 -28.59 3.25 16.46
N PHE A 37 -29.29 2.61 17.41
CA PHE A 37 -29.42 3.02 18.81
C PHE A 37 -28.46 2.30 19.74
N LEU A 38 -27.47 1.55 19.22
CA LEU A 38 -26.41 0.97 20.03
C LEU A 38 -25.32 2.00 20.34
N PRO A 39 -24.56 1.83 21.44
CA PRO A 39 -23.51 2.78 21.83
C PRO A 39 -22.39 2.90 20.78
N SER A 40 -22.18 1.82 20.01
CA SER A 40 -21.28 1.76 18.86
C SER A 40 -21.76 2.58 17.65
N GLY A 41 -23.02 3.02 17.65
CA GLY A 41 -23.65 3.88 16.66
C GLY A 41 -23.42 5.38 16.86
N ILE A 42 -22.91 5.80 18.03
CA ILE A 42 -22.63 7.21 18.33
C ILE A 42 -21.39 7.64 17.55
N SER A 43 -21.60 8.44 16.51
CA SER A 43 -20.52 8.89 15.63
C SER A 43 -20.35 10.39 15.59
N PHE A 44 -21.44 11.17 15.66
CA PHE A 44 -21.47 12.62 15.43
C PHE A 44 -20.79 13.09 14.12
N ASN A 45 -20.52 12.17 13.18
CA ASN A 45 -19.91 12.49 11.90
C ASN A 45 -20.93 13.21 11.02
N TYR A 46 -20.50 14.28 10.36
CA TYR A 46 -21.35 15.09 9.47
C TYR A 46 -21.92 14.33 8.25
N LYS A 47 -21.31 13.20 7.85
CA LYS A 47 -21.80 12.34 6.77
C LYS A 47 -22.70 11.21 7.26
N ASP A 48 -22.71 10.94 8.56
CA ASP A 48 -23.45 9.81 9.12
C ASP A 48 -24.93 10.16 9.26
N LYS A 49 -25.77 9.38 8.58
CA LYS A 49 -27.23 9.53 8.55
C LYS A 49 -27.95 8.67 9.61
N ARG A 50 -27.21 7.87 10.39
CA ARG A 50 -27.77 7.10 11.52
C ARG A 50 -28.23 8.01 12.66
N ALA A 51 -28.98 7.46 13.61
CA ALA A 51 -29.57 8.18 14.74
C ALA A 51 -28.61 9.16 15.42
N TYR A 52 -27.41 8.69 15.79
CA TYR A 52 -26.40 9.51 16.50
C TYR A 52 -25.28 10.05 15.58
N GLY A 53 -25.57 10.24 14.29
CA GLY A 53 -24.77 11.05 13.36
C GLY A 53 -25.16 12.53 13.38
N SER A 54 -24.41 13.41 12.73
CA SER A 54 -24.66 14.87 12.73
C SER A 54 -24.96 15.46 11.35
N TYR A 55 -25.47 14.63 10.44
CA TYR A 55 -25.83 15.03 9.07
C TYR A 55 -26.89 16.14 9.02
N VAL A 56 -27.93 16.05 9.85
CA VAL A 56 -29.00 17.05 9.92
C VAL A 56 -28.45 18.38 10.44
N ALA A 57 -27.71 18.34 11.56
CA ALA A 57 -27.07 19.53 12.15
C ALA A 57 -26.18 20.25 11.14
N PHE A 58 -25.30 19.51 10.45
CA PHE A 58 -24.39 20.06 9.45
C PHE A 58 -25.12 20.78 8.30
N ASN A 59 -26.25 20.23 7.84
CA ASN A 59 -27.03 20.86 6.79
C ASN A 59 -27.85 22.05 7.27
N LEU A 60 -28.36 22.03 8.51
CA LEU A 60 -29.07 23.16 9.10
C LEU A 60 -28.17 24.38 9.30
N LEU A 61 -26.87 24.20 9.58
CA LEU A 61 -25.91 25.30 9.67
C LEU A 61 -25.88 26.18 8.41
N LYS A 62 -26.06 25.59 7.22
CA LYS A 62 -26.12 26.33 5.96
C LYS A 62 -27.29 27.32 5.92
N GLN A 63 -28.40 26.98 6.58
CA GLN A 63 -29.59 27.82 6.63
C GLN A 63 -29.44 28.96 7.64
N TYR A 64 -28.77 28.72 8.76
CA TYR A 64 -28.65 29.70 9.84
C TYR A 64 -27.69 30.85 9.50
N PHE A 65 -26.63 30.61 8.73
CA PHE A 65 -25.57 31.61 8.51
C PHE A 65 -25.56 32.23 7.11
N ARG A 66 -26.61 31.99 6.30
CA ARG A 66 -26.89 32.65 4.99
C ARG A 66 -25.75 32.69 3.94
N GLU A 67 -24.64 31.99 4.14
CA GLU A 67 -23.49 31.86 3.19
C GLU A 67 -22.87 30.44 3.25
N GLU A 68 -21.80 30.20 2.46
CA GLU A 68 -21.17 28.93 2.07
C GLU A 68 -21.22 27.75 3.07
N SER A 69 -21.29 26.54 2.52
CA SER A 69 -21.23 25.29 3.30
C SER A 69 -20.06 25.27 4.28
N PRO A 70 -20.25 24.77 5.53
CA PRO A 70 -19.17 24.73 6.51
C PRO A 70 -17.92 24.03 5.96
N THR A 71 -16.76 24.65 6.16
CA THR A 71 -15.46 24.10 5.76
C THR A 71 -15.08 22.97 6.72
N ILE A 72 -14.82 21.78 6.18
CA ILE A 72 -14.44 20.61 7.00
C ILE A 72 -12.98 20.70 7.42
N VAL A 73 -12.73 20.68 8.72
CA VAL A 73 -11.39 20.64 9.32
C VAL A 73 -11.08 19.22 9.80
N LYS A 74 -9.94 18.67 9.38
CA LYS A 74 -9.47 17.32 9.74
C LYS A 74 -8.09 17.32 10.39
N ARG A 75 -7.70 18.45 10.96
CA ARG A 75 -6.39 18.71 11.57
C ARG A 75 -6.60 19.43 12.91
N SER A 76 -5.56 19.48 13.75
CA SER A 76 -5.60 20.22 15.01
C SER A 76 -5.88 21.71 14.79
N ILE A 77 -6.40 22.38 15.82
CA ILE A 77 -6.63 23.82 15.80
C ILE A 77 -5.35 24.61 15.54
N GLU A 78 -4.21 24.16 16.09
CA GLU A 78 -2.89 24.73 15.80
C GLU A 78 -2.58 24.72 14.29
N LYS A 79 -2.66 23.53 13.67
CA LYS A 79 -2.40 23.40 12.23
C LYS A 79 -3.40 24.20 11.40
N GLN A 80 -4.65 24.32 11.86
CA GLN A 80 -5.67 25.11 11.17
C GLN A 80 -5.35 26.60 11.25
N MET A 81 -5.00 27.12 12.43
CA MET A 81 -4.65 28.52 12.62
C MET A 81 -3.40 28.93 11.82
N ASN A 82 -2.39 28.07 11.75
CA ASN A 82 -1.17 28.33 10.99
C ASN A 82 -1.40 28.42 9.46
N LEU A 83 -2.53 27.89 8.96
CA LEU A 83 -2.89 27.91 7.54
C LEU A 83 -3.90 29.01 7.20
N THR A 84 -4.54 29.62 8.20
CA THR A 84 -5.49 30.70 8.02
C THR A 84 -4.80 32.05 8.17
N PRO A 85 -5.11 33.05 7.32
CA PRO A 85 -4.62 34.41 7.52
C PRO A 85 -4.99 34.94 8.91
N GLU A 86 -4.04 35.60 9.59
CA GLU A 86 -4.28 36.22 10.91
C GLU A 86 -5.39 37.30 10.89
N THR A 87 -5.75 37.77 9.70
CA THR A 87 -6.82 38.76 9.48
C THR A 87 -8.22 38.15 9.43
N GLU A 88 -8.36 36.81 9.39
CA GLU A 88 -9.67 36.14 9.47
C GLU A 88 -10.26 36.30 10.89
N ARG A 89 -11.23 37.22 11.01
CA ARG A 89 -12.02 37.46 12.22
C ARG A 89 -13.49 37.06 12.02
N ASN A 90 -14.20 36.90 13.13
CA ASN A 90 -15.59 36.48 13.17
C ASN A 90 -15.81 35.10 12.51
N CYS A 91 -14.87 34.19 12.67
CA CYS A 91 -14.99 32.80 12.25
C CYS A 91 -15.55 31.95 13.39
N LEU A 92 -16.39 30.97 13.04
CA LEU A 92 -16.92 29.98 13.98
C LEU A 92 -16.16 28.67 13.82
N TYR A 93 -15.49 28.20 14.87
CA TYR A 93 -14.88 26.87 14.94
C TYR A 93 -15.74 25.94 15.80
N LEU A 94 -16.36 24.93 15.18
CA LEU A 94 -17.37 24.08 15.81
C LEU A 94 -16.91 22.63 15.89
N VAL A 95 -16.93 22.07 17.11
CA VAL A 95 -16.55 20.69 17.42
C VAL A 95 -17.75 19.97 18.05
N VAL A 96 -18.11 18.79 17.52
CA VAL A 96 -19.13 17.90 18.11
C VAL A 96 -18.54 16.52 18.32
N ALA A 97 -18.24 16.14 19.55
CA ALA A 97 -17.56 14.89 19.86
C ALA A 97 -18.16 14.21 21.10
N LYS A 98 -17.80 12.94 21.33
CA LYS A 98 -18.06 12.32 22.63
C LYS A 98 -17.13 12.96 23.69
N THR A 99 -15.83 12.91 23.43
CA THR A 99 -14.79 13.48 24.29
C THR A 99 -13.89 14.36 23.43
N PHE A 100 -13.57 15.55 23.93
CA PHE A 100 -12.60 16.45 23.31
C PHE A 100 -11.19 16.11 23.81
N TYR A 101 -10.45 15.32 23.03
CA TYR A 101 -9.06 14.96 23.34
C TYR A 101 -8.05 16.02 22.88
N GLY A 102 -8.21 17.24 23.40
CA GLY A 102 -7.27 18.35 23.17
C GLY A 102 -6.02 18.25 24.03
N THR A 103 -4.87 18.53 23.44
CA THR A 103 -3.60 18.75 24.15
C THR A 103 -3.61 20.10 24.87
N LYS A 104 -2.59 20.37 25.70
CA LYS A 104 -2.40 21.70 26.29
C LYS A 104 -2.23 22.76 25.20
N THR A 105 -1.47 22.44 24.15
CA THR A 105 -1.27 23.30 22.98
C THR A 105 -2.60 23.62 22.31
N ASP A 106 -3.43 22.61 22.04
CA ASP A 106 -4.76 22.83 21.45
C ASP A 106 -5.62 23.80 22.28
N ALA A 107 -5.61 23.66 23.61
CA ALA A 107 -6.36 24.56 24.49
C ALA A 107 -5.84 26.01 24.41
N THR A 108 -4.52 26.21 24.43
CA THR A 108 -3.90 27.54 24.27
C THR A 108 -4.22 28.15 22.91
N TYR A 109 -4.14 27.38 21.82
CA TYR A 109 -4.50 27.87 20.48
C TYR A 109 -6.00 28.21 20.38
N LEU A 110 -6.89 27.43 21.00
CA LEU A 110 -8.32 27.79 21.10
C LEU A 110 -8.53 29.09 21.87
N SER A 111 -7.81 29.28 22.98
CA SER A 111 -7.84 30.51 23.78
C SER A 111 -7.37 31.72 22.96
N THR A 112 -6.27 31.59 22.22
CA THR A 112 -5.77 32.61 21.29
C THR A 112 -6.77 32.88 20.17
N TYR A 113 -7.30 31.84 19.52
CA TYR A 113 -8.30 31.94 18.46
C TYR A 113 -9.49 32.78 18.89
N VAL A 114 -10.04 32.48 20.07
CA VAL A 114 -11.17 33.22 20.64
C VAL A 114 -10.76 34.66 20.99
N SER A 115 -9.59 34.87 21.59
CA SER A 115 -9.12 36.22 21.97
C SER A 115 -9.01 37.20 20.80
N LEU A 116 -8.73 36.70 19.58
CA LEU A 116 -8.64 37.50 18.36
C LEU A 116 -10.01 38.02 17.85
N GLY A 117 -11.11 37.56 18.44
CA GLY A 117 -12.47 37.92 18.06
C GLY A 117 -13.23 36.82 17.30
N ASN A 118 -12.70 35.59 17.30
CA ASN A 118 -13.41 34.44 16.74
C ASN A 118 -14.28 33.76 17.79
N THR A 119 -15.17 32.87 17.33
CA THR A 119 -16.03 32.07 18.20
C THR A 119 -15.65 30.60 18.13
N ALA A 120 -15.45 29.96 19.27
CA ALA A 120 -15.30 28.51 19.36
C ALA A 120 -16.58 27.90 19.98
N PHE A 121 -17.08 26.81 19.42
CA PHE A 121 -18.22 26.07 19.94
C PHE A 121 -17.85 24.60 20.11
N ILE A 122 -17.85 24.11 21.35
CA ILE A 122 -17.47 22.73 21.69
C ILE A 122 -18.65 22.03 22.33
N ALA A 123 -19.24 21.07 21.61
CA ALA A 123 -20.23 20.15 22.13
C ALA A 123 -19.56 18.81 22.43
N ALA A 124 -19.41 18.46 23.71
CA ALA A 124 -18.81 17.19 24.12
C ALA A 124 -19.33 16.72 25.47
N THR A 125 -19.54 15.41 25.66
CA THR A 125 -19.87 14.87 26.99
C THR A 125 -18.74 15.07 28.00
N ASP A 126 -17.50 15.13 27.48
CA ASP A 126 -16.31 15.46 28.23
C ASP A 126 -15.45 16.47 27.43
N PRO A 127 -15.39 17.75 27.84
CA PRO A 127 -14.57 18.79 27.20
C PRO A 127 -13.06 18.66 27.50
N GLY A 128 -12.65 17.79 28.43
CA GLY A 128 -11.26 17.54 28.79
C GLY A 128 -10.66 18.54 29.78
N ALA A 129 -9.82 18.03 30.68
CA ALA A 129 -9.22 18.81 31.77
C ALA A 129 -8.29 19.95 31.29
N ARG A 130 -7.63 19.81 30.13
CA ARG A 130 -6.74 20.84 29.58
C ARG A 130 -7.51 22.09 29.16
N LEU A 131 -8.68 21.90 28.53
CA LEU A 131 -9.56 23.00 28.16
C LEU A 131 -10.15 23.67 29.40
N ALA A 132 -10.58 22.86 30.37
CA ALA A 132 -11.07 23.33 31.67
C ALA A 132 -10.05 24.21 32.41
N GLN A 133 -8.78 23.79 32.43
CA GLN A 133 -7.70 24.56 33.04
C GLN A 133 -7.42 25.88 32.32
N GLU A 134 -7.42 25.89 30.98
CA GLU A 134 -7.14 27.10 30.19
C GLU A 134 -8.24 28.15 30.31
N PHE A 135 -9.50 27.73 30.33
CA PHE A 135 -10.66 28.63 30.40
C PHE A 135 -11.17 28.87 31.83
N GLY A 136 -10.72 28.10 32.82
CA GLY A 136 -11.01 28.34 34.23
C GLY A 136 -12.39 27.87 34.68
N PHE A 137 -12.79 26.65 34.31
CA PHE A 137 -14.06 26.05 34.76
C PHE A 137 -13.85 24.65 35.35
N ASP A 138 -14.71 24.26 36.29
CA ASP A 138 -14.80 22.87 36.76
C ASP A 138 -16.10 22.24 36.23
N TYR A 139 -16.04 20.95 35.93
CA TYR A 139 -17.17 20.22 35.40
C TYR A 139 -17.20 18.79 35.94
N ARG A 140 -18.39 18.22 35.96
CA ARG A 140 -18.58 16.78 36.16
C ARG A 140 -18.98 16.19 34.82
N SER A 141 -18.09 15.41 34.22
CA SER A 141 -18.45 14.62 33.04
C SER A 141 -19.48 13.57 33.43
N ALA A 142 -20.44 13.33 32.54
CA ALA A 142 -21.27 12.14 32.62
C ALA A 142 -20.70 11.09 31.67
N ILE A 143 -20.61 9.86 32.14
CA ILE A 143 -20.65 8.72 31.22
C ILE A 143 -22.02 8.81 30.54
N LEU A 144 -22.02 8.89 29.21
CA LEU A 144 -23.26 8.88 28.45
C LEU A 144 -24.08 7.65 28.88
N ASP A 145 -25.22 7.88 29.52
CA ASP A 145 -26.07 6.80 30.01
C ASP A 145 -26.66 6.11 28.79
N LEU A 146 -26.31 4.83 28.64
CA LEU A 146 -26.72 4.02 27.49
C LEU A 146 -28.13 3.44 27.69
N GLY A 147 -28.75 3.67 28.85
CA GLY A 147 -30.18 3.48 29.05
C GLY A 147 -30.94 4.63 28.39
N MET A 148 -31.76 4.31 27.38
CA MET A 148 -32.67 5.31 26.81
C MET A 148 -33.67 5.73 27.89
N ARG A 149 -33.72 7.03 28.16
CA ARG A 149 -34.60 7.64 29.16
C ARG A 149 -35.18 8.92 28.58
N ASP A 150 -36.40 9.26 28.99
CA ASP A 150 -36.93 10.60 28.77
C ASP A 150 -36.00 11.59 29.47
N THR A 151 -35.44 12.50 28.69
CA THR A 151 -34.55 13.55 29.15
C THR A 151 -34.80 14.81 28.33
N SER A 152 -34.38 15.95 28.87
CA SER A 152 -34.55 17.24 28.21
C SER A 152 -33.27 18.07 28.17
N GLN A 153 -33.20 18.94 27.16
CA GLN A 153 -32.29 20.08 27.11
C GLN A 153 -33.07 21.36 27.41
N GLY A 154 -32.67 22.08 28.45
CA GLY A 154 -33.26 23.36 28.85
C GLY A 154 -32.45 24.56 28.36
N PHE A 155 -33.11 25.70 28.20
CA PHE A 155 -32.52 27.02 27.95
C PHE A 155 -32.99 28.01 29.03
N VAL A 156 -32.05 28.82 29.54
CA VAL A 156 -32.30 29.74 30.67
C VAL A 156 -33.11 30.97 30.25
N ASN A 157 -33.07 31.36 28.98
CA ASN A 157 -33.78 32.54 28.50
C ASN A 157 -35.29 32.29 28.46
N GLU A 158 -36.03 32.94 29.38
CA GLU A 158 -37.49 32.81 29.52
C GLU A 158 -38.29 33.28 28.30
N ASN A 159 -37.69 34.14 27.46
CA ASN A 159 -38.30 34.62 26.22
C ASN A 159 -38.28 33.57 25.09
N LEU A 160 -37.56 32.46 25.25
CA LEU A 160 -37.52 31.36 24.29
C LEU A 160 -38.61 30.35 24.66
N GLN A 161 -39.60 30.16 23.79
CA GLN A 161 -40.66 29.18 23.98
C GLN A 161 -40.74 28.23 22.77
N PRO A 162 -40.63 26.90 22.96
CA PRO A 162 -40.43 26.20 24.24
C PRO A 162 -39.00 26.32 24.77
N ASN A 163 -38.81 26.42 26.08
CA ASN A 163 -37.49 26.47 26.72
C ASN A 163 -36.91 25.09 27.09
N PHE A 164 -37.71 24.02 27.04
CA PHE A 164 -37.27 22.63 27.25
C PHE A 164 -37.58 21.75 26.04
N PHE A 165 -36.62 20.91 25.67
CA PHE A 165 -36.69 20.02 24.52
C PHE A 165 -36.48 18.57 24.94
N HIS A 166 -37.53 17.77 24.90
CA HIS A 166 -37.56 16.38 25.37
C HIS A 166 -37.19 15.38 24.29
N TYR A 167 -36.57 14.26 24.66
CA TYR A 167 -36.30 13.12 23.79
C TYR A 167 -36.03 11.84 24.59
N ASP A 168 -36.34 10.70 23.97
CA ASP A 168 -36.07 9.36 24.53
C ASP A 168 -34.74 8.82 24.00
N GLY A 169 -33.63 9.07 24.69
CA GLY A 169 -32.34 8.66 24.17
C GLY A 169 -31.23 8.63 25.20
N TYR A 170 -30.01 8.65 24.70
CA TYR A 170 -28.83 8.66 25.54
C TYR A 170 -28.71 9.95 26.33
N VAL A 171 -28.57 9.83 27.64
CA VAL A 171 -28.57 10.98 28.54
C VAL A 171 -27.14 11.45 28.79
N SER A 172 -26.86 12.72 28.47
CA SER A 172 -25.69 13.41 29.02
C SER A 172 -26.07 14.18 30.28
N ARG A 173 -25.70 13.65 31.44
CA ARG A 173 -25.90 14.32 32.75
C ARG A 173 -24.77 15.27 33.12
N GLY A 174 -23.88 15.59 32.18
CA GLY A 174 -22.75 16.47 32.44
C GLY A 174 -23.22 17.85 32.86
N TYR A 175 -22.53 18.45 33.84
CA TYR A 175 -22.82 19.81 34.29
C TYR A 175 -21.54 20.52 34.74
N PHE A 176 -21.57 21.85 34.70
CA PHE A 176 -20.50 22.70 35.22
C PHE A 176 -20.67 22.89 36.73
N SER A 177 -19.65 22.55 37.52
CA SER A 177 -19.68 22.60 38.98
C SER A 177 -19.14 23.91 39.53
N LYS A 178 -18.21 24.56 38.81
CA LYS A 178 -17.64 25.85 39.21
C LYS A 178 -17.39 26.70 37.97
N LEU A 179 -17.87 27.93 38.02
CA LEU A 179 -17.78 28.90 36.93
C LEU A 179 -17.40 30.27 37.51
N ASP A 180 -16.61 31.03 36.76
CA ASP A 180 -16.39 32.44 37.04
C ASP A 180 -17.52 33.27 36.42
N SER A 181 -18.39 33.83 37.27
CA SER A 181 -19.54 34.63 36.85
C SER A 181 -19.18 35.96 36.19
N SER A 182 -17.94 36.45 36.33
CA SER A 182 -17.51 37.70 35.71
C SER A 182 -17.32 37.59 34.20
N VAL A 183 -16.99 36.39 33.72
CA VAL A 183 -16.72 36.10 32.30
C VAL A 183 -17.67 35.08 31.70
N THR A 184 -18.48 34.39 32.52
CA THR A 184 -19.34 33.28 32.08
C THR A 184 -20.82 33.65 32.15
N THR A 185 -21.55 33.33 31.08
CA THR A 185 -23.01 33.34 31.03
C THR A 185 -23.53 31.91 30.87
N ILE A 186 -24.46 31.49 31.71
CA ILE A 186 -25.15 30.20 31.57
C ILE A 186 -26.27 30.37 30.55
N ILE A 187 -26.30 29.53 29.52
CA ILE A 187 -27.29 29.60 28.44
C ILE A 187 -28.29 28.45 28.54
N GLY A 188 -27.86 27.27 28.99
CA GLY A 188 -28.71 26.09 29.06
C GLY A 188 -28.42 25.17 30.23
N THR A 189 -29.42 24.35 30.54
CA THR A 189 -29.44 23.41 31.66
C THR A 189 -29.77 22.00 31.19
N ASN A 190 -29.34 21.01 31.97
CA ASN A 190 -29.78 19.63 31.78
C ASN A 190 -31.17 19.40 32.39
N SER A 191 -31.68 18.17 32.29
CA SER A 191 -32.98 17.76 32.86
C SER A 191 -33.08 17.89 34.39
N GLU A 192 -31.95 18.00 35.10
CA GLU A 192 -31.89 18.24 36.54
C GLU A 192 -31.79 19.74 36.89
N GLY A 193 -31.91 20.64 35.90
CA GLY A 193 -31.77 22.08 36.09
C GLY A 193 -30.33 22.56 36.32
N ARG A 194 -29.31 21.69 36.13
CA ARG A 194 -27.90 22.06 36.33
C ARG A 194 -27.31 22.67 35.05
N PRO A 195 -26.39 23.65 35.14
CA PRO A 195 -25.79 24.28 33.98
C PRO A 195 -25.03 23.27 33.11
N ASN A 196 -25.42 23.13 31.84
CA ASN A 196 -24.76 22.23 30.89
C ASN A 196 -24.33 22.91 29.59
N PHE A 197 -24.73 24.16 29.39
CA PHE A 197 -24.35 24.96 28.23
C PHE A 197 -24.01 26.38 28.66
N ILE A 198 -22.77 26.80 28.40
CA ILE A 198 -22.23 28.09 28.84
C ILE A 198 -21.59 28.84 27.68
N ARG A 199 -21.52 30.16 27.83
CA ARG A 199 -20.70 31.07 27.02
C ARG A 199 -19.69 31.77 27.92
N MET A 200 -18.43 31.77 27.54
CA MET A 200 -17.37 32.48 28.26
C MET A 200 -16.71 33.51 27.34
N ALA A 201 -16.50 34.71 27.85
CA ALA A 201 -15.77 35.76 27.15
C ALA A 201 -14.25 35.54 27.28
N ARG A 202 -13.51 35.71 26.18
CA ARG A 202 -12.05 35.68 26.17
C ARG A 202 -11.55 36.68 25.13
N GLY A 203 -10.87 37.74 25.56
CA GLY A 203 -10.46 38.83 24.67
C GLY A 203 -11.65 39.43 23.94
N ASN A 204 -11.60 39.45 22.60
CA ASN A 204 -12.65 40.01 21.75
C ASN A 204 -13.70 38.99 21.28
N GLY A 205 -13.60 37.73 21.71
CA GLY A 205 -14.46 36.65 21.24
C GLY A 205 -15.11 35.86 22.37
N TYR A 206 -15.79 34.79 21.98
CA TYR A 206 -16.51 33.93 22.91
C TYR A 206 -16.24 32.45 22.64
N ILE A 207 -16.14 31.67 23.73
CA ILE A 207 -16.21 30.21 23.66
C ILE A 207 -17.55 29.74 24.20
N TYR A 208 -18.18 28.83 23.48
CA TYR A 208 -19.41 28.15 23.87
C TYR A 208 -19.09 26.70 24.16
N ILE A 209 -19.46 26.20 25.33
CA ILE A 209 -19.20 24.82 25.74
C ILE A 209 -20.52 24.18 26.15
N SER A 210 -20.92 23.14 25.42
CA SER A 210 -22.09 22.32 25.71
C SER A 210 -21.65 20.92 26.13
N LEU A 211 -22.10 20.49 27.31
CA LEU A 211 -21.88 19.15 27.84
C LEU A 211 -22.87 18.12 27.26
N ASN A 212 -23.66 18.49 26.25
CA ASN A 212 -24.67 17.64 25.64
C ASN A 212 -24.55 17.62 24.10
N PRO A 213 -23.61 16.82 23.53
CA PRO A 213 -23.44 16.72 22.08
C PRO A 213 -24.61 16.03 21.37
N VAL A 214 -25.50 15.35 22.12
CA VAL A 214 -26.68 14.67 21.56
C VAL A 214 -27.63 15.66 20.90
N VAL A 215 -27.63 16.94 21.29
CA VAL A 215 -28.41 18.01 20.63
C VAL A 215 -28.06 18.15 19.14
N PHE A 216 -26.84 17.77 18.74
CA PHE A 216 -26.37 17.80 17.35
C PHE A 216 -26.62 16.49 16.60
N SER A 217 -27.30 15.53 17.21
CA SER A 217 -27.60 14.24 16.58
C SER A 217 -28.82 14.31 15.67
N ASN A 218 -28.84 13.48 14.64
CA ASN A 218 -30.00 13.36 13.74
C ASN A 218 -31.25 12.94 14.53
N TYR A 219 -31.11 12.02 15.49
CA TYR A 219 -32.21 11.54 16.31
C TYR A 219 -32.84 12.66 17.13
N PHE A 220 -32.03 13.42 17.87
CA PHE A 220 -32.53 14.54 18.66
C PHE A 220 -33.21 15.58 17.78
N LEU A 221 -32.57 16.00 16.68
CA LEU A 221 -33.06 17.10 15.84
C LEU A 221 -34.34 16.77 15.09
N LEU A 222 -34.54 15.51 14.73
CA LEU A 222 -35.76 15.04 14.04
C LEU A 222 -36.90 14.70 15.00
N HIS A 223 -36.67 14.76 16.32
CA HIS A 223 -37.68 14.46 17.32
C HIS A 223 -38.52 15.72 17.65
N GLY A 224 -39.81 15.68 17.34
CA GLY A 224 -40.73 16.79 17.64
C GLY A 224 -40.23 18.14 17.12
N ASN A 225 -40.16 19.14 18.01
CA ASN A 225 -39.69 20.50 17.71
C ASN A 225 -38.23 20.76 18.12
N ASN A 226 -37.45 19.71 18.38
CA ASN A 226 -36.09 19.82 18.91
C ASN A 226 -35.08 20.48 17.96
N HIS A 227 -35.38 20.59 16.67
CA HIS A 227 -34.59 21.41 15.74
C HIS A 227 -34.46 22.88 16.20
N GLN A 228 -35.45 23.40 16.95
CA GLN A 228 -35.41 24.75 17.53
C GLN A 228 -34.33 24.90 18.60
N ALA A 229 -33.99 23.83 19.34
CA ALA A 229 -32.90 23.86 20.31
C ALA A 229 -31.56 24.20 19.63
N LEU A 230 -31.30 23.60 18.46
CA LEU A 230 -30.13 23.94 17.66
C LEU A 230 -30.21 25.38 17.14
N ALA A 231 -31.39 25.82 16.71
CA ALA A 231 -31.60 27.21 16.29
C ALA A 231 -31.28 28.19 17.43
N TYR A 232 -31.67 27.89 18.67
CA TYR A 232 -31.36 28.71 19.84
C TYR A 232 -29.87 28.72 20.17
N MET A 233 -29.21 27.56 20.10
CA MET A 233 -27.74 27.49 20.25
C MET A 233 -27.04 28.32 19.18
N MET A 234 -27.46 28.25 17.93
CA MET A 234 -26.84 29.00 16.83
C MET A 234 -27.19 30.50 16.88
N ALA A 235 -28.40 30.87 17.27
CA ALA A 235 -28.81 32.26 17.45
C ALA A 235 -28.07 32.96 18.61
N SER A 236 -27.54 32.18 19.57
CA SER A 236 -26.69 32.72 20.63
C SER A 236 -25.32 33.19 20.13
N ILE A 237 -24.87 32.68 18.98
CA ILE A 237 -23.60 33.06 18.33
C ILE A 237 -23.79 34.39 17.59
N SER A 238 -22.73 35.21 17.53
CA SER A 238 -22.81 36.55 16.94
C SER A 238 -23.24 36.55 15.47
N GLY A 239 -24.12 37.48 15.11
CA GLY A 239 -24.75 37.56 13.78
C GLY A 239 -23.85 38.02 12.63
N ASN A 240 -22.54 38.18 12.83
CA ASN A 240 -21.57 38.57 11.79
C ASN A 240 -20.54 37.46 11.51
N THR A 241 -20.94 36.20 11.69
CA THR A 241 -20.08 35.05 11.42
C THR A 241 -19.78 34.97 9.93
N ARG A 242 -18.52 35.15 9.54
CA ARG A 242 -18.08 35.16 8.13
C ARG A 242 -17.81 33.77 7.57
N LYS A 243 -17.30 32.86 8.40
CA LYS A 243 -16.86 31.53 7.97
C LYS A 243 -17.06 30.52 9.07
N ILE A 244 -17.45 29.31 8.68
CA ILE A 244 -17.71 28.21 9.60
C ILE A 244 -16.72 27.09 9.32
N TYR A 245 -16.02 26.67 10.36
CA TYR A 245 -15.15 25.51 10.38
C TYR A 245 -15.84 24.41 11.19
N TRP A 246 -16.15 23.29 10.54
CA TRP A 246 -16.67 22.10 11.18
C TRP A 246 -15.54 21.10 11.40
N ASP A 247 -15.21 20.83 12.67
CA ASP A 247 -14.14 19.91 13.02
C ASP A 247 -14.57 18.44 12.95
N GLU A 248 -13.72 17.62 12.34
CA GLU A 248 -13.77 16.16 12.34
C GLU A 248 -12.49 15.54 12.93
N TYR A 249 -11.50 16.33 13.34
CA TYR A 249 -10.23 15.83 13.86
C TYR A 249 -10.38 15.20 15.25
N TYR A 250 -10.99 15.91 16.20
CA TYR A 250 -11.01 15.47 17.60
C TYR A 250 -11.97 14.29 17.86
N LYS A 251 -12.90 14.00 16.93
CA LYS A 251 -13.89 12.92 17.06
C LYS A 251 -13.29 11.50 17.03
N TYR A 252 -12.15 11.34 16.36
CA TYR A 252 -11.53 10.03 16.15
C TYR A 252 -10.31 9.79 17.05
N LYS A 253 -9.89 10.79 17.83
CA LYS A 253 -8.80 10.62 18.80
C LYS A 253 -9.24 9.70 19.93
N THR A 254 -8.32 8.88 20.40
CA THR A 254 -8.54 7.96 21.54
C THR A 254 -7.82 8.46 22.80
N SER A 255 -6.81 9.32 22.65
CA SER A 255 -6.11 10.01 23.73
C SER A 255 -5.61 11.39 23.27
N ALA A 256 -5.33 12.30 24.20
CA ALA A 256 -4.79 13.63 23.90
C ALA A 256 -3.42 13.52 23.19
N ASP A 257 -2.56 12.61 23.68
CA ASP A 257 -1.19 12.39 23.19
C ASP A 257 -1.12 11.55 21.91
N SER A 258 -2.25 11.09 21.37
CA SER A 258 -2.28 10.46 20.06
C SER A 258 -2.10 11.52 18.98
N GLU A 259 -0.84 11.83 18.62
CA GLU A 259 -0.51 12.47 17.34
C GLU A 259 -0.73 11.47 16.19
N SER A 260 -1.95 11.01 16.03
CA SER A 260 -2.33 10.32 14.80
C SER A 260 -2.83 11.37 13.82
N GLU A 261 -1.98 11.75 12.88
CA GLU A 261 -2.49 12.21 11.60
C GLU A 261 -3.47 11.15 11.10
N PHE A 262 -4.66 11.58 10.65
CA PHE A 262 -5.70 10.68 10.15
C PHE A 262 -5.10 9.81 9.04
N SER A 263 -4.70 8.59 9.37
CA SER A 263 -4.16 7.64 8.41
C SER A 263 -5.30 6.77 7.90
N PRO A 264 -5.63 6.81 6.60
CA PRO A 264 -6.66 5.95 6.01
C PRO A 264 -6.47 4.46 6.33
N TRP A 265 -5.21 4.04 6.53
CA TRP A 265 -4.84 2.67 6.91
C TRP A 265 -5.37 2.25 8.29
N GLN A 266 -5.38 3.14 9.27
CA GLN A 266 -5.92 2.84 10.60
C GLN A 266 -7.43 2.61 10.55
N VAL A 267 -8.15 3.39 9.74
CA VAL A 267 -9.59 3.23 9.54
C VAL A 267 -9.91 1.94 8.79
N LEU A 268 -9.13 1.60 7.75
CA LEU A 268 -9.27 0.34 7.02
C LEU A 268 -9.09 -0.87 7.95
N MET A 269 -8.09 -0.82 8.83
CA MET A 269 -7.77 -1.91 9.75
C MET A 269 -8.72 -2.01 10.95
N LYS A 270 -9.50 -0.96 11.25
CA LYS A 270 -10.49 -1.00 12.34
C LYS A 270 -11.61 -2.00 12.08
N HIS A 271 -11.96 -2.25 10.82
CA HIS A 271 -13.01 -3.20 10.44
C HIS A 271 -12.44 -4.62 10.26
N SER A 272 -12.97 -5.58 11.03
CA SER A 272 -12.54 -7.00 10.99
C SER A 272 -12.69 -7.63 9.60
N THR A 273 -13.75 -7.31 8.87
CA THR A 273 -14.00 -7.82 7.51
C THR A 273 -12.92 -7.38 6.53
N PHE A 274 -12.49 -6.11 6.61
CA PHE A 274 -11.48 -5.57 5.70
C PHE A 274 -10.09 -6.14 5.97
N ARG A 275 -9.77 -6.40 7.25
CA ARG A 275 -8.55 -7.12 7.64
C ARG A 275 -8.46 -8.49 6.98
N TRP A 276 -9.53 -9.28 7.04
CA TRP A 276 -9.56 -10.61 6.42
C TRP A 276 -9.51 -10.55 4.89
N ALA A 277 -10.19 -9.58 4.28
CA ALA A 277 -10.13 -9.37 2.82
C ALA A 277 -8.69 -9.08 2.35
N LEU A 278 -7.93 -8.30 3.12
CA LEU A 278 -6.55 -7.94 2.80
C LEU A 278 -5.60 -9.15 2.97
N TRP A 279 -5.78 -9.94 4.03
CA TRP A 279 -5.05 -11.20 4.20
C TRP A 279 -5.37 -12.20 3.09
N LEU A 280 -6.63 -12.28 2.66
CA LEU A 280 -7.06 -13.13 1.56
C LEU A 280 -6.46 -12.68 0.21
N LEU A 281 -6.37 -11.37 -0.03
CA LEU A 281 -5.70 -10.80 -1.20
C LEU A 281 -4.21 -11.18 -1.22
N ILE A 282 -3.51 -11.02 -0.09
CA ILE A 282 -2.09 -11.38 0.02
C ILE A 282 -1.92 -12.89 -0.22
N ALA A 283 -2.77 -13.72 0.38
CA ALA A 283 -2.73 -15.18 0.19
C ALA A 283 -2.94 -15.56 -1.29
N LEU A 284 -3.89 -14.92 -1.98
CA LEU A 284 -4.12 -15.10 -3.42
C LEU A 284 -2.93 -14.67 -4.27
N LEU A 285 -2.28 -13.56 -3.92
CA LEU A 285 -1.12 -13.05 -4.65
C LEU A 285 0.08 -13.99 -4.49
N VAL A 286 0.34 -14.48 -3.27
CA VAL A 286 1.38 -15.49 -3.00
C VAL A 286 1.07 -16.78 -3.75
N ALA A 287 -0.17 -17.26 -3.72
CA ALA A 287 -0.60 -18.42 -4.49
C ALA A 287 -0.37 -18.20 -6.00
N PHE A 288 -0.76 -17.03 -6.53
CA PHE A 288 -0.56 -16.66 -7.93
C PHE A 288 0.92 -16.72 -8.34
N VAL A 289 1.82 -16.14 -7.54
CA VAL A 289 3.27 -16.17 -7.80
C VAL A 289 3.81 -17.60 -7.81
N ILE A 290 3.38 -18.44 -6.86
CA ILE A 290 3.82 -19.84 -6.79
C ILE A 290 3.36 -20.64 -8.02
N PHE A 291 2.11 -20.44 -8.46
CA PHE A 291 1.56 -21.16 -9.61
C PHE A 291 2.17 -20.69 -10.94
N GLU A 292 2.37 -19.38 -11.10
CA GLU A 292 2.84 -18.81 -12.35
C GLU A 292 4.36 -18.87 -12.50
N GLY A 293 5.10 -18.81 -11.39
CA GLY A 293 6.54 -19.07 -11.37
C GLY A 293 6.88 -20.49 -11.81
N LYS A 294 6.00 -21.47 -11.55
CA LYS A 294 6.23 -22.88 -11.91
C LYS A 294 5.96 -23.20 -13.39
N ARG A 295 5.31 -22.28 -14.14
CA ARG A 295 4.91 -22.49 -15.54
C ARG A 295 5.84 -21.88 -16.58
N ARG A 296 6.88 -21.14 -16.18
CA ARG A 296 7.89 -20.65 -17.12
C ARG A 296 8.99 -21.69 -17.30
N GLN A 297 9.03 -22.32 -18.47
CA GLN A 297 10.11 -23.26 -18.83
C GLN A 297 11.46 -22.52 -18.87
N ARG A 298 12.53 -23.24 -18.50
CA ARG A 298 13.91 -22.74 -18.53
C ARG A 298 14.29 -22.39 -19.97
N ILE A 299 14.98 -21.26 -20.16
CA ILE A 299 15.49 -20.84 -21.47
C ILE A 299 16.37 -21.97 -22.02
N ILE A 300 16.02 -22.50 -23.20
CA ILE A 300 16.81 -23.54 -23.86
C ILE A 300 18.06 -22.85 -24.44
N PRO A 301 19.28 -23.26 -24.04
CA PRO A 301 20.50 -22.69 -24.59
C PRO A 301 20.62 -23.03 -26.07
N VAL A 302 20.98 -22.05 -26.90
CA VAL A 302 21.20 -22.24 -28.33
C VAL A 302 22.52 -22.99 -28.53
N VAL A 303 22.43 -24.24 -29.00
CA VAL A 303 23.61 -25.04 -29.37
C VAL A 303 24.04 -24.60 -30.77
N ALA A 304 25.27 -24.12 -30.92
CA ALA A 304 25.80 -23.72 -32.22
C ALA A 304 25.96 -24.95 -33.15
N PRO A 305 25.65 -24.85 -34.46
CA PRO A 305 25.85 -25.94 -35.40
C PRO A 305 27.34 -26.28 -35.56
N ASN A 306 27.63 -27.54 -35.86
CA ASN A 306 28.99 -28.02 -36.06
C ASN A 306 29.60 -27.37 -37.33
N ASN A 307 30.68 -26.61 -37.16
CA ASN A 307 31.39 -25.99 -38.30
C ASN A 307 32.20 -27.06 -39.05
N ASN A 308 32.27 -26.94 -40.38
CA ASN A 308 32.96 -27.92 -41.23
C ASN A 308 34.49 -27.70 -41.16
N SER A 309 35.14 -28.40 -40.23
CA SER A 309 36.57 -28.23 -39.90
C SER A 309 37.52 -28.45 -41.07
N SER A 310 37.13 -29.26 -42.06
CA SER A 310 37.92 -29.50 -43.27
C SER A 310 38.05 -28.24 -44.14
N LEU A 311 36.99 -27.44 -44.25
CA LEU A 311 36.99 -26.19 -45.03
C LEU A 311 37.89 -25.14 -44.37
N ASP A 312 37.81 -25.02 -43.05
CA ASP A 312 38.63 -24.08 -42.27
C ASP A 312 40.12 -24.44 -42.34
N PHE A 313 40.46 -25.73 -42.31
CA PHE A 313 41.84 -26.19 -42.48
C PHE A 313 42.38 -25.84 -43.87
N ALA A 314 41.64 -26.13 -44.94
CA ALA A 314 42.04 -25.81 -46.31
C ALA A 314 42.25 -24.30 -46.51
N ASN A 315 41.34 -23.47 -45.99
CA ASN A 315 41.47 -22.01 -46.02
C ASN A 315 42.70 -21.50 -45.25
N THR A 316 43.00 -22.10 -44.10
CA THR A 316 44.16 -21.72 -43.29
C THR A 316 45.47 -22.11 -43.97
N LEU A 317 45.51 -23.31 -44.56
CA LEU A 317 46.68 -23.80 -45.30
C LEU A 317 46.91 -22.97 -46.57
N GLY A 318 45.85 -22.62 -47.31
CA GLY A 318 45.93 -21.76 -48.49
C GLY A 318 46.44 -20.35 -48.16
N LYS A 319 45.99 -19.74 -47.06
CA LYS A 319 46.53 -18.45 -46.58
C LYS A 319 48.00 -18.54 -46.21
N LEU A 320 48.41 -19.62 -45.53
CA LEU A 320 49.80 -19.83 -45.13
C LEU A 320 50.73 -20.07 -46.33
N TYR A 321 50.25 -20.80 -47.35
CA TYR A 321 50.95 -20.99 -48.62
C TYR A 321 51.16 -19.63 -49.32
N TYR A 322 50.08 -18.87 -49.50
CA TYR A 322 50.11 -17.57 -50.17
C TYR A 322 51.04 -16.56 -49.49
N SER A 323 51.07 -16.52 -48.15
CA SER A 323 51.83 -15.49 -47.44
C SER A 323 53.33 -15.76 -47.31
N HIS A 324 53.78 -17.02 -47.36
CA HIS A 324 55.18 -17.35 -47.04
C HIS A 324 55.94 -18.20 -48.08
N HIS A 325 55.29 -18.77 -49.12
CA HIS A 325 55.92 -19.56 -50.22
C HIS A 325 57.08 -20.49 -49.77
N ASN A 326 57.05 -20.97 -48.53
CA ASN A 326 58.08 -21.83 -47.96
C ASN A 326 57.53 -23.25 -47.85
N ASN A 327 57.59 -23.96 -48.97
CA ASN A 327 57.00 -25.28 -49.15
C ASN A 327 57.57 -26.33 -48.19
N ALA A 328 58.88 -26.25 -47.89
CA ALA A 328 59.53 -27.17 -46.96
C ALA A 328 59.02 -26.97 -45.53
N ASN A 329 58.81 -25.72 -45.08
CA ASN A 329 58.22 -25.43 -43.77
C ASN A 329 56.77 -25.92 -43.69
N LEU A 330 55.99 -25.69 -44.75
CA LEU A 330 54.60 -26.08 -44.83
C LEU A 330 54.43 -27.61 -44.80
N ALA A 331 55.20 -28.34 -45.62
CA ALA A 331 55.21 -29.80 -45.64
C ALA A 331 55.56 -30.39 -44.28
N ARG A 332 56.54 -29.82 -43.56
CA ARG A 332 56.92 -30.28 -42.22
C ARG A 332 55.77 -30.13 -41.22
N LYS A 333 55.05 -29.00 -41.25
CA LYS A 333 53.88 -28.76 -40.41
C LYS A 333 52.73 -29.72 -40.76
N MET A 334 52.51 -29.98 -42.04
CA MET A 334 51.53 -30.97 -42.50
C MET A 334 51.89 -32.39 -42.03
N CYS A 335 53.17 -32.78 -42.07
CA CYS A 335 53.63 -34.07 -41.53
C CYS A 335 53.35 -34.18 -40.02
N VAL A 336 53.65 -33.13 -39.25
CA VAL A 336 53.37 -33.10 -37.80
C VAL A 336 51.87 -33.23 -37.53
N HIS A 337 51.04 -32.50 -38.27
CA HIS A 337 49.58 -32.59 -38.15
C HIS A 337 49.06 -33.99 -38.49
N PHE A 338 49.54 -34.60 -39.58
CA PHE A 338 49.17 -35.96 -39.97
C PHE A 338 49.53 -36.99 -38.89
N LEU A 339 50.75 -36.94 -38.37
CA LEU A 339 51.19 -37.84 -37.31
C LEU A 339 50.40 -37.62 -36.01
N GLU A 340 50.03 -36.38 -35.69
CA GLU A 340 49.18 -36.09 -34.54
C GLU A 340 47.76 -36.61 -34.73
N PHE A 341 47.21 -36.52 -35.93
CA PHE A 341 45.92 -37.14 -36.27
C PHE A 341 45.97 -38.66 -36.11
N VAL A 342 47.02 -39.32 -36.62
CA VAL A 342 47.19 -40.77 -36.46
C VAL A 342 47.31 -41.16 -34.99
N ARG A 343 48.07 -40.39 -34.21
CA ARG A 343 48.24 -40.62 -32.77
C ARG A 343 46.94 -40.44 -31.99
N SER A 344 46.17 -39.40 -32.29
CA SER A 344 44.94 -39.09 -31.55
C SER A 344 43.76 -39.98 -31.95
N LYS A 345 43.60 -40.31 -33.24
CA LYS A 345 42.48 -41.13 -33.74
C LYS A 345 42.73 -42.63 -33.57
N TYR A 346 43.93 -43.11 -33.90
CA TYR A 346 44.24 -44.55 -33.90
C TYR A 346 45.07 -45.01 -32.70
N PHE A 347 45.47 -44.09 -31.81
CA PHE A 347 46.26 -44.38 -30.61
C PHE A 347 47.54 -45.17 -30.92
N ILE A 348 48.28 -44.75 -31.95
CA ILE A 348 49.55 -45.35 -32.38
C ILE A 348 50.71 -44.40 -32.03
N SER A 349 51.81 -44.93 -31.52
CA SER A 349 53.03 -44.15 -31.29
C SER A 349 53.69 -43.77 -32.62
N THR A 350 53.98 -42.49 -32.81
CA THR A 350 54.59 -41.94 -34.05
C THR A 350 56.07 -41.59 -33.87
N GLN A 351 56.71 -42.10 -32.79
CA GLN A 351 58.13 -41.84 -32.50
C GLN A 351 59.08 -42.58 -33.45
N LYS A 352 58.70 -43.78 -33.88
CA LYS A 352 59.40 -44.58 -34.89
C LYS A 352 58.39 -44.92 -35.99
N LEU A 353 58.83 -44.76 -37.24
CA LEU A 353 58.02 -45.00 -38.45
C LEU A 353 58.52 -46.29 -39.12
N ASP A 354 58.56 -47.38 -38.37
CA ASP A 354 59.02 -48.71 -38.76
C ASP A 354 57.97 -49.47 -39.59
N GLU A 355 58.34 -50.60 -40.20
CA GLU A 355 57.38 -51.46 -40.94
C GLU A 355 56.20 -51.92 -40.07
N GLU A 356 56.43 -52.07 -38.75
CA GLU A 356 55.38 -52.39 -37.78
C GLU A 356 54.35 -51.24 -37.64
N PHE A 357 54.80 -49.99 -37.72
CA PHE A 357 53.92 -48.81 -37.71
C PHE A 357 53.01 -48.81 -38.94
N VAL A 358 53.57 -49.07 -40.13
CA VAL A 358 52.82 -49.11 -41.39
C VAL A 358 51.74 -50.22 -41.36
N ARG A 359 52.10 -51.43 -40.92
CA ARG A 359 51.15 -52.55 -40.79
C ARG A 359 50.05 -52.26 -39.77
N THR A 360 50.41 -51.67 -38.64
CA THR A 360 49.45 -51.32 -37.58
C THR A 360 48.50 -50.22 -38.01
N LEU A 361 49.03 -49.21 -38.73
CA LEU A 361 48.24 -48.12 -39.29
C LEU A 361 47.26 -48.64 -40.32
N SER A 362 47.73 -49.38 -41.34
CA SER A 362 46.88 -49.97 -42.39
C SER A 362 45.76 -50.84 -41.80
N ARG A 363 46.05 -51.68 -40.79
CA ARG A 363 45.04 -52.51 -40.14
C ARG A 363 44.01 -51.69 -39.36
N LYS A 364 44.43 -50.60 -38.70
CA LYS A 364 43.52 -49.76 -37.89
C LYS A 364 42.72 -48.76 -38.71
N SER A 365 43.29 -48.26 -39.81
CA SER A 365 42.63 -47.33 -40.74
C SER A 365 41.82 -48.03 -41.83
N ASN A 366 41.99 -49.36 -41.97
CA ASN A 366 41.47 -50.17 -43.08
C ASN A 366 41.92 -49.65 -44.46
N TYR A 367 43.06 -48.97 -44.52
CA TYR A 367 43.64 -48.42 -45.75
C TYR A 367 44.64 -49.41 -46.35
N ALA A 368 44.76 -49.46 -47.67
CA ALA A 368 45.61 -50.44 -48.35
C ALA A 368 47.07 -50.33 -47.90
N LEU A 369 47.72 -51.46 -47.69
CA LEU A 369 49.07 -51.51 -47.12
C LEU A 369 50.10 -50.85 -48.05
N ALA A 370 49.97 -51.04 -49.37
CA ALA A 370 50.84 -50.40 -50.37
C ALA A 370 50.72 -48.86 -50.34
N ASP A 371 49.50 -48.33 -50.23
CA ASP A 371 49.25 -46.89 -50.21
C ASP A 371 49.65 -46.25 -48.87
N THR A 372 49.50 -47.00 -47.77
CA THR A 372 49.97 -46.58 -46.44
C THR A 372 51.50 -46.51 -46.41
N ASP A 373 52.18 -47.48 -47.02
CA ASP A 373 53.64 -47.52 -47.10
C ASP A 373 54.19 -46.35 -47.93
N ALA A 374 53.60 -46.10 -49.11
CA ALA A 374 53.94 -44.96 -49.95
C ALA A 374 53.77 -43.61 -49.22
N LEU A 375 52.69 -43.45 -48.46
CA LEU A 375 52.43 -42.24 -47.67
C LEU A 375 53.45 -42.07 -46.55
N VAL A 376 53.74 -43.12 -45.78
CA VAL A 376 54.69 -43.06 -44.66
C VAL A 376 56.13 -42.87 -45.15
N ALA A 377 56.51 -43.48 -46.28
CA ALA A 377 57.80 -43.23 -46.94
C ALA A 377 57.94 -41.75 -47.31
N LEU A 378 56.92 -41.18 -47.95
CA LEU A 378 56.91 -39.77 -48.32
C LEU A 378 56.96 -38.84 -47.09
N VAL A 379 56.31 -39.19 -45.99
CA VAL A 379 56.42 -38.46 -44.71
C VAL A 379 57.84 -38.49 -44.15
N LYS A 380 58.57 -39.61 -44.27
CA LYS A 380 59.98 -39.68 -43.84
C LYS A 380 60.86 -38.77 -44.67
N ASP A 381 60.69 -38.78 -45.99
CA ASP A 381 61.50 -38.00 -46.92
C ASP A 381 61.25 -36.48 -46.74
N LEU A 382 59.99 -36.09 -46.57
CA LEU A 382 59.59 -34.69 -46.39
C LEU A 382 60.04 -34.08 -45.05
N ARG A 383 60.31 -34.89 -44.01
CA ARG A 383 60.79 -34.38 -42.72
C ARG A 383 62.21 -33.82 -42.79
N HIS A 384 63.03 -34.32 -43.71
CA HIS A 384 64.46 -34.00 -43.81
C HIS A 384 64.81 -33.15 -45.04
N CYS A 385 63.82 -32.79 -45.86
CA CYS A 385 64.04 -32.01 -47.07
C CYS A 385 64.16 -30.50 -46.78
N GLU A 386 65.15 -29.83 -47.37
CA GLU A 386 65.37 -28.39 -47.23
C GLU A 386 64.66 -27.54 -48.30
N GLN A 387 64.48 -28.08 -49.51
CA GLN A 387 63.78 -27.42 -50.61
C GLN A 387 62.78 -28.38 -51.27
N LEU A 388 61.55 -27.92 -51.48
CA LEU A 388 60.46 -28.74 -51.97
C LEU A 388 59.76 -28.09 -53.17
N SER A 389 59.54 -28.86 -54.24
CA SER A 389 58.75 -28.41 -55.39
C SER A 389 57.25 -28.36 -55.07
N ASP A 390 56.54 -27.43 -55.72
CA ASP A 390 55.09 -27.25 -55.58
C ASP A 390 54.32 -28.52 -55.96
N THR A 391 54.81 -29.25 -56.97
CA THR A 391 54.19 -30.49 -57.44
C THR A 391 54.25 -31.61 -56.39
N LEU A 392 55.38 -31.72 -55.67
CA LEU A 392 55.56 -32.71 -54.62
C LEU A 392 54.74 -32.38 -53.37
N LEU A 393 54.60 -31.08 -53.06
CA LEU A 393 53.73 -30.59 -51.98
C LEU A 393 52.25 -30.90 -52.25
N ALA A 394 51.79 -30.61 -53.47
CA ALA A 394 50.41 -30.88 -53.88
C ALA A 394 50.11 -32.38 -53.87
N HIS A 395 51.06 -33.21 -54.31
CA HIS A 395 50.95 -34.66 -54.24
C HIS A 395 50.82 -35.16 -52.79
N PHE A 396 51.63 -34.64 -51.86
CA PHE A 396 51.52 -34.97 -50.45
C PHE A 396 50.17 -34.56 -49.83
N TYR A 397 49.69 -33.36 -50.18
CA TYR A 397 48.38 -32.89 -49.74
C TYR A 397 47.26 -33.84 -50.20
N ASN A 398 47.25 -34.23 -51.48
CA ASN A 398 46.23 -35.12 -52.01
C ASN A 398 46.26 -36.49 -51.33
N LEU A 399 47.45 -37.09 -51.13
CA LEU A 399 47.58 -38.38 -50.45
C LEU A 399 47.09 -38.31 -48.99
N THR A 400 47.43 -37.25 -48.25
CA THR A 400 46.94 -37.09 -46.87
C THR A 400 45.43 -36.85 -46.81
N PHE A 401 44.88 -36.14 -47.80
CA PHE A 401 43.45 -35.90 -47.91
C PHE A 401 42.67 -37.17 -48.27
N GLU A 402 43.14 -37.97 -49.23
CA GLU A 402 42.58 -39.28 -49.55
C GLU A 402 42.62 -40.22 -48.35
N PHE A 403 43.72 -40.21 -47.60
CA PHE A 403 43.80 -40.94 -46.34
C PHE A 403 42.72 -40.48 -45.36
N TYR A 404 42.51 -39.17 -45.16
CA TYR A 404 41.47 -38.69 -44.22
C TYR A 404 40.05 -39.04 -44.65
N GLN A 405 39.76 -39.15 -45.96
CA GLN A 405 38.43 -39.53 -46.44
C GLN A 405 38.16 -41.03 -46.35
N ASN A 406 39.16 -41.84 -46.71
CA ASN A 406 38.99 -43.29 -46.85
C ASN A 406 39.32 -44.07 -45.58
N ALA A 407 40.08 -43.47 -44.65
CA ALA A 407 40.41 -44.10 -43.38
C ALA A 407 39.26 -43.99 -42.37
N GLN A 408 38.66 -45.14 -42.02
CA GLN A 408 37.52 -45.21 -41.09
C GLN A 408 37.97 -45.22 -39.63
#